data_AF-A0A941KFF4-F1
#
_entry.id   AF-A0A941KFF4-F1
#
_cell.length_a   1.000
_cell.length_b   1.000
_cell.length_c   1.000
_cell.angle_alpha   90.00
_cell.angle_beta   90.00
_cell.angle_gamma   90.00
#
_symmetry.space_group_name_H-M   'P 1'
#
loop_
_entity.id
_entity.type
_entity.pdbx_description
1 polymer ?
#
loop_
_entity_poly.entity_id
_entity_poly.type
_entity_poly.pdbx_seq_one_letter_code
_entity_poly.pdbx_strand_id
1 'polypeptide(L)'
;MSARPSHVYRFGAVSRIRPYVDDPERLPTLDILNLWKLGPDDIVISPRPRSTVLEALFFLRSPERRPAIVSVADGYIFRLNAHKKCNERYGWLNQHVIGDCMIVSQPLSSLDGICDDMDAVSSMIDYEIATTETVMERPNLVLVSGNDPFFDLAPDRCVTAFTEAYHQLRAHFGPEAPIFLSAPNRKLADPVLDACEGLQGIGRIVDAGLSPDDCIFVGSPSTVMHEQFLARRPTYLLPLYADSGLERTCTEFPVLLQSSLSGHSATLRHKVPQNLSFPAKLSLEDLTGLSRNKRSPMFSPGRFFRELQPLVFANELRLLLQGYQENRR
;
A
#
# COMPACT_ATOMS: atom_id res chain seq x y z
N MET A 1 -38.07 -22.60 -2.89
CA MET A 1 -37.67 -21.29 -2.34
C MET A 1 -36.89 -20.57 -3.44
N SER A 2 -37.33 -19.41 -3.91
CA SER A 2 -36.55 -18.64 -4.88
C SER A 2 -35.28 -18.15 -4.19
N ALA A 3 -34.11 -18.45 -4.74
CA ALA A 3 -32.86 -17.92 -4.22
C ALA A 3 -32.93 -16.38 -4.25
N ARG A 4 -32.70 -15.74 -3.10
CA ARG A 4 -32.54 -14.29 -3.05
C ARG A 4 -31.31 -13.93 -3.89
N PRO A 5 -31.35 -12.90 -4.75
CA PRO A 5 -30.17 -12.49 -5.48
C PRO A 5 -29.06 -12.05 -4.51
N SER A 6 -27.82 -12.46 -4.79
CA SER A 6 -26.64 -11.97 -4.09
C SER A 6 -26.54 -10.45 -4.19
N HIS A 7 -26.29 -9.78 -3.07
CA HIS A 7 -25.95 -8.37 -3.06
C HIS A 7 -24.49 -8.16 -2.67
N VAL A 8 -23.83 -7.23 -3.35
CA VAL A 8 -22.47 -6.81 -3.04
C VAL A 8 -22.52 -5.45 -2.35
N TYR A 9 -21.96 -5.37 -1.15
CA TYR A 9 -21.91 -4.16 -0.35
C TYR A 9 -20.48 -3.64 -0.24
N ARG A 10 -20.31 -2.31 -0.27
CA ARG A 10 -19.05 -1.67 0.12
C ARG A 10 -19.07 -1.32 1.60
N PHE A 11 -17.98 -1.56 2.32
CA PHE A 11 -17.81 -1.08 3.69
C PHE A 11 -16.81 0.08 3.72
N GLY A 12 -17.28 1.30 4.01
CA GLY A 12 -16.42 2.49 4.01
C GLY A 12 -16.38 3.22 2.66
N ALA A 13 -15.29 3.98 2.41
CA ALA A 13 -15.24 4.97 1.35
C ALA A 13 -15.00 4.39 -0.05
N VAL A 14 -15.78 4.85 -1.05
CA VAL A 14 -15.67 4.48 -2.47
C VAL A 14 -14.26 4.69 -3.02
N SER A 15 -13.59 5.78 -2.62
CA SER A 15 -12.26 6.13 -3.12
C SER A 15 -11.21 5.06 -2.87
N ARG A 16 -11.36 4.25 -1.82
CA ARG A 16 -10.42 3.18 -1.46
C ARG A 16 -10.64 1.88 -2.23
N ILE A 17 -11.87 1.62 -2.68
CA ILE A 17 -12.21 0.41 -3.46
C ILE A 17 -12.17 0.64 -4.98
N ARG A 18 -12.21 1.90 -5.41
CA ARG A 18 -12.21 2.30 -6.83
C ARG A 18 -11.07 1.71 -7.69
N PRO A 19 -9.85 1.49 -7.17
CA PRO A 19 -8.82 0.81 -7.96
C PRO A 19 -9.14 -0.65 -8.29
N TYR A 20 -10.01 -1.29 -7.50
CA TYR A 20 -10.23 -2.74 -7.50
C TYR A 20 -11.52 -3.18 -8.18
N VAL A 21 -12.55 -2.34 -8.16
CA VAL A 21 -13.91 -2.71 -8.56
C VAL A 21 -14.44 -1.79 -9.65
N ASP A 22 -15.15 -2.34 -10.62
CA ASP A 22 -15.87 -1.58 -11.65
C ASP A 22 -17.13 -0.91 -11.07
N ASP A 23 -17.34 0.36 -11.44
CA ASP A 23 -18.47 1.19 -10.98
C ASP A 23 -18.76 1.06 -9.45
N PRO A 24 -17.78 1.28 -8.56
CA PRO A 24 -17.94 1.10 -7.12
C PRO A 24 -19.00 2.02 -6.50
N GLU A 25 -19.35 3.12 -7.19
CA GLU A 25 -20.43 4.03 -6.83
C GLU A 25 -21.83 3.37 -6.90
N ARG A 26 -21.99 2.32 -7.70
CA ARG A 26 -23.25 1.56 -7.80
C ARG A 26 -23.43 0.57 -6.66
N LEU A 27 -22.39 0.29 -5.88
CA LEU A 27 -22.47 -0.63 -4.76
C LEU A 27 -23.17 0.03 -3.57
N PRO A 28 -24.20 -0.62 -2.99
CA PRO A 28 -24.82 -0.15 -1.76
C PRO A 28 -23.80 -0.09 -0.62
N THR A 29 -23.85 0.99 0.16
CA THR A 29 -23.02 1.13 1.36
C THR A 29 -23.54 0.21 2.44
N LEU A 30 -22.66 -0.59 3.04
CA LEU A 30 -22.98 -1.34 4.23
C LEU A 30 -23.26 -0.38 5.39
N ASP A 31 -24.42 -0.55 6.01
CA ASP A 31 -24.90 0.26 7.13
C ASP A 31 -25.51 -0.61 8.22
N ILE A 32 -25.89 0.03 9.33
CA ILE A 32 -26.47 -0.69 10.47
C ILE A 32 -27.79 -1.43 10.14
N LEU A 33 -28.58 -0.97 9.16
CA LEU A 33 -29.86 -1.59 8.81
C LEU A 33 -29.70 -2.81 7.90
N ASN A 34 -28.84 -2.71 6.89
CA ASN A 34 -28.63 -3.78 5.92
C ASN A 34 -27.67 -4.86 6.44
N LEU A 35 -26.81 -4.52 7.42
CA LEU A 35 -25.94 -5.48 8.12
C LEU A 35 -26.71 -6.68 8.70
N TRP A 36 -27.87 -6.44 9.33
CA TRP A 36 -28.69 -7.53 9.89
C TRP A 36 -29.43 -8.34 8.83
N LYS A 37 -29.48 -7.86 7.58
CA LYS A 37 -30.12 -8.52 6.43
C LYS A 37 -29.14 -9.30 5.58
N LEU A 38 -27.83 -9.22 5.86
CA LEU A 38 -26.81 -9.96 5.12
C LEU A 38 -27.06 -11.46 5.21
N GLY A 39 -27.14 -12.11 4.06
CA GLY A 39 -27.26 -13.54 3.88
C GLY A 39 -25.95 -14.22 3.49
N PRO A 40 -25.98 -15.55 3.31
CA PRO A 40 -24.81 -16.33 2.95
C PRO A 40 -24.28 -16.06 1.54
N ASP A 41 -25.14 -15.60 0.63
CA ASP A 41 -24.78 -15.34 -0.77
C ASP A 41 -24.35 -13.88 -0.99
N ASP A 42 -24.46 -13.02 0.04
CA ASP A 42 -24.05 -11.62 -0.03
C ASP A 42 -22.53 -11.49 0.11
N ILE A 43 -21.97 -10.37 -0.36
CA ILE A 43 -20.54 -10.06 -0.29
C ILE A 43 -20.35 -8.68 0.35
N VAL A 44 -19.32 -8.56 1.18
CA VAL A 44 -18.87 -7.30 1.76
C VAL A 44 -17.43 -7.03 1.31
N ILE A 45 -17.23 -5.91 0.61
CA ILE A 45 -15.90 -5.42 0.20
C ILE A 45 -15.39 -4.45 1.27
N SER A 46 -14.24 -4.75 1.85
CA SER A 46 -13.61 -3.97 2.91
C SER A 46 -12.27 -3.38 2.43
N PRO A 47 -12.04 -2.06 2.51
CA PRO A 47 -10.79 -1.40 2.10
C PRO A 47 -9.65 -1.57 3.11
N ARG A 48 -9.71 -2.64 3.91
CA ARG A 48 -8.72 -2.92 4.95
C ARG A 48 -8.47 -4.42 4.99
N PRO A 49 -7.22 -4.84 5.25
CA PRO A 49 -6.87 -6.24 5.52
C PRO A 49 -7.70 -6.82 6.67
N ARG A 50 -8.12 -5.97 7.62
CA ARG A 50 -8.93 -6.29 8.79
C ARG A 50 -10.10 -5.32 8.97
N SER A 51 -11.27 -5.84 9.33
CA SER A 51 -12.30 -5.05 10.03
C SER A 51 -12.73 -5.75 11.31
N THR A 52 -12.44 -5.12 12.44
CA THR A 52 -12.81 -5.63 13.78
C THR A 52 -14.32 -5.64 13.98
N VAL A 53 -15.06 -4.71 13.36
CA VAL A 53 -16.52 -4.70 13.38
C VAL A 53 -17.09 -5.86 12.58
N LEU A 54 -16.64 -6.08 11.33
CA LEU A 54 -17.10 -7.21 10.53
C LEU A 54 -16.74 -8.55 11.19
N GLU A 55 -15.53 -8.66 11.74
CA GLU A 55 -15.14 -9.82 12.55
C GLU A 55 -16.08 -10.05 13.72
N ALA A 56 -16.34 -9.03 14.55
CA ALA A 56 -17.21 -9.15 15.72
C ALA A 56 -18.62 -9.62 15.35
N LEU A 57 -19.15 -9.08 14.24
CA LEU A 57 -20.52 -9.32 13.81
C LEU A 57 -20.68 -10.68 13.13
N PHE A 58 -19.65 -11.13 12.41
CA PHE A 58 -19.67 -12.42 11.74
C PHE A 58 -19.13 -13.56 12.60
N PHE A 59 -18.39 -13.25 13.65
CA PHE A 59 -18.02 -14.19 14.72
C PHE A 59 -19.27 -14.84 15.36
N LEU A 60 -20.34 -14.07 15.53
CA LEU A 60 -21.60 -14.53 16.11
C LEU A 60 -22.49 -15.31 15.13
N ARG A 61 -22.06 -15.46 13.86
CA ARG A 61 -22.81 -16.18 12.81
C ARG A 61 -22.05 -17.44 12.41
N SER A 62 -22.78 -18.51 12.12
CA SER A 62 -22.19 -19.72 11.53
C SER A 62 -21.48 -19.37 10.20
N PRO A 63 -20.33 -19.99 9.88
CA PRO A 63 -19.62 -19.81 8.60
C PRO A 63 -20.53 -19.92 7.38
N GLU A 64 -21.48 -20.85 7.42
CA GLU A 64 -22.42 -21.10 6.34
C GLU A 64 -23.44 -19.98 6.15
N ARG A 65 -23.65 -19.14 7.17
CA ARG A 65 -24.68 -18.09 7.21
C ARG A 65 -24.13 -16.66 7.05
N ARG A 66 -22.81 -16.48 7.11
CA ARG A 66 -22.18 -15.17 6.91
C ARG A 66 -22.00 -14.86 5.41
N PRO A 67 -22.00 -13.57 5.04
CA PRO A 67 -21.57 -13.16 3.70
C PRO A 67 -20.10 -13.47 3.47
N ALA A 68 -19.69 -13.49 2.20
CA ALA A 68 -18.28 -13.47 1.85
C ALA A 68 -17.66 -12.09 2.12
N ILE A 69 -16.39 -12.06 2.51
CA ILE A 69 -15.63 -10.85 2.81
C ILE A 69 -14.48 -10.78 1.83
N VAL A 70 -14.48 -9.74 1.00
CA VAL A 70 -13.36 -9.42 0.10
C VAL A 70 -12.63 -8.23 0.70
N SER A 71 -11.43 -8.46 1.18
CA SER A 71 -10.56 -7.38 1.64
C SER A 71 -9.78 -6.81 0.46
N VAL A 72 -9.64 -5.50 0.37
CA VAL A 72 -8.68 -4.85 -0.53
C VAL A 72 -7.62 -4.15 0.30
N ALA A 73 -6.35 -4.33 -0.08
CA ALA A 73 -5.24 -3.69 0.60
C ALA A 73 -5.09 -2.25 0.10
N ASP A 74 -5.46 -1.29 0.94
CA ASP A 74 -5.35 0.13 0.64
C ASP A 74 -3.88 0.59 0.74
N GLY A 75 -3.12 0.32 -0.32
CA GLY A 75 -1.70 0.65 -0.45
C GLY A 75 -0.80 -0.57 -0.56
N TYR A 76 0.50 -0.32 -0.71
CA TYR A 76 1.52 -1.37 -0.77
C TYR A 76 1.74 -2.02 0.61
N ILE A 77 1.70 -3.35 0.64
CA ILE A 77 2.07 -4.16 1.79
C ILE A 77 3.57 -4.39 1.73
N PHE A 78 4.30 -3.70 2.60
CA PHE A 78 5.73 -3.93 2.81
C PHE A 78 5.95 -4.78 4.05
N ARG A 79 7.03 -5.57 4.06
CA ARG A 79 7.40 -6.36 5.25
C ARG A 79 7.63 -5.49 6.48
N LEU A 80 8.26 -4.32 6.30
CA LEU A 80 8.39 -3.29 7.34
C LEU A 80 7.03 -2.81 7.87
N ASN A 81 6.02 -2.68 6.99
CA ASN A 81 4.65 -2.35 7.41
C ASN A 81 4.01 -3.51 8.19
N ALA A 82 4.30 -4.77 7.82
CA ALA A 82 3.80 -5.94 8.53
C ALA A 82 4.39 -6.06 9.94
N HIS A 83 5.65 -5.66 10.15
CA HIS A 83 6.32 -5.81 11.45
C HIS A 83 6.29 -4.58 12.36
N LYS A 84 5.74 -3.44 11.89
CA LYS A 84 5.68 -2.19 12.65
C LYS A 84 5.21 -2.40 14.11
N LYS A 85 5.76 -1.77 15.14
CA LYS A 85 5.41 -1.88 16.58
C LYS A 85 3.93 -1.64 16.88
N CYS A 86 3.32 -0.67 16.19
CA CYS A 86 1.86 -0.45 16.26
C CYS A 86 1.06 -1.50 15.47
N ASN A 87 1.72 -2.21 14.55
CA ASN A 87 1.29 -3.43 13.89
C ASN A 87 1.89 -4.72 14.52
N GLU A 88 2.66 -4.72 15.60
CA GLU A 88 3.41 -5.91 16.08
C GLU A 88 2.44 -6.90 16.71
N ARG A 89 1.45 -6.36 17.43
CA ARG A 89 0.24 -7.08 17.85
C ARG A 89 -0.63 -7.57 16.67
N TYR A 90 -0.28 -7.15 15.46
CA TYR A 90 -1.03 -7.27 14.21
C TYR A 90 -0.13 -7.80 13.08
N GLY A 91 1.05 -8.36 13.37
CA GLY A 91 1.95 -8.85 12.32
C GLY A 91 1.23 -9.90 11.48
N TRP A 92 0.36 -10.65 12.16
CA TRP A 92 -0.57 -11.58 11.58
C TRP A 92 -1.65 -10.97 10.66
N LEU A 93 -1.95 -9.66 10.69
CA LEU A 93 -2.97 -9.03 9.83
C LEU A 93 -2.56 -9.00 8.36
N ASN A 94 -1.26 -8.97 8.10
CA ASN A 94 -0.72 -9.10 6.74
C ASN A 94 -0.21 -10.52 6.48
N GLN A 95 0.14 -11.29 7.53
CA GLN A 95 0.51 -12.71 7.39
C GLN A 95 -0.68 -13.63 7.12
N HIS A 96 -1.86 -13.32 7.65
CA HIS A 96 -3.06 -14.15 7.51
C HIS A 96 -4.20 -13.34 6.92
N VAL A 97 -4.78 -13.88 5.85
CA VAL A 97 -5.96 -13.28 5.22
C VAL A 97 -7.20 -13.56 6.06
N ILE A 98 -7.79 -12.49 6.56
CA ILE A 98 -8.95 -12.52 7.48
C ILE A 98 -10.26 -12.68 6.68
N GLY A 99 -10.29 -12.12 5.48
CA GLY A 99 -11.40 -12.29 4.54
C GLY A 99 -11.39 -13.66 3.86
N ASP A 100 -12.38 -13.87 3.01
CA ASP A 100 -12.39 -15.00 2.08
C ASP A 100 -11.36 -14.82 0.96
N CYS A 101 -11.08 -13.57 0.60
CA CYS A 101 -10.05 -13.18 -0.35
C CYS A 101 -9.45 -11.82 0.05
N MET A 102 -8.15 -11.65 -0.13
CA MET A 102 -7.47 -10.36 -0.10
C MET A 102 -6.98 -9.99 -1.50
N ILE A 103 -7.34 -8.80 -1.95
CA ILE A 103 -6.93 -8.28 -3.25
C ILE A 103 -5.94 -7.15 -3.04
N VAL A 104 -4.79 -7.26 -3.66
CA VAL A 104 -3.67 -6.33 -3.50
C VAL A 104 -3.35 -5.63 -4.82
N SER A 105 -2.79 -4.44 -4.74
CA SER A 105 -2.28 -3.72 -5.91
C SER A 105 -0.77 -3.93 -6.08
N GLN A 106 -0.27 -5.16 -5.91
CA GLN A 106 1.15 -5.52 -6.04
C GLN A 106 1.35 -6.98 -6.42
N PRO A 107 2.40 -7.34 -7.18
CA PRO A 107 2.59 -8.73 -7.61
C PRO A 107 2.76 -9.65 -6.41
N LEU A 108 2.23 -10.87 -6.54
CA LEU A 108 2.28 -11.88 -5.48
C LEU A 108 3.72 -12.21 -5.05
N SER A 109 4.67 -12.16 -5.98
CA SER A 109 6.10 -12.36 -5.70
C SER A 109 6.70 -11.37 -4.70
N SER A 110 6.09 -10.19 -4.54
CA SER A 110 6.50 -9.17 -3.55
C SER A 110 5.95 -9.42 -2.14
N LEU A 111 4.97 -10.33 -2.01
CA LEU A 111 4.34 -10.72 -0.75
C LEU A 111 4.94 -12.00 -0.15
N ASP A 112 5.81 -12.68 -0.88
CA ASP A 112 6.51 -13.87 -0.42
C ASP A 112 7.30 -13.56 0.87
N GLY A 113 7.01 -14.32 1.93
CA GLY A 113 7.56 -14.08 3.28
C GLY A 113 6.89 -12.94 4.07
N ILE A 114 5.86 -12.29 3.52
CA ILE A 114 4.99 -11.32 4.22
C ILE A 114 3.64 -11.96 4.56
N CYS A 115 3.03 -12.66 3.58
CA CYS A 115 1.76 -13.36 3.73
C CYS A 115 1.97 -14.87 3.70
N ASP A 116 1.48 -15.59 4.72
CA ASP A 116 1.57 -17.04 4.81
C ASP A 116 0.47 -17.72 3.99
N ASP A 117 -0.63 -17.01 3.73
CA ASP A 117 -1.86 -17.52 3.15
C ASP A 117 -2.02 -17.04 1.70
N MET A 118 -0.98 -17.28 0.89
CA MET A 118 -0.89 -16.78 -0.48
C MET A 118 -2.03 -17.26 -1.38
N ASP A 119 -2.61 -18.44 -1.12
CA ASP A 119 -3.76 -18.98 -1.86
C ASP A 119 -5.03 -18.12 -1.71
N ALA A 120 -5.11 -17.31 -0.64
CA ALA A 120 -6.21 -16.39 -0.39
C ALA A 120 -5.93 -14.97 -0.92
N VAL A 121 -4.78 -14.75 -1.56
CA VAL A 121 -4.37 -13.45 -2.09
C VAL A 121 -4.49 -13.43 -3.61
N SER A 122 -5.08 -12.38 -4.14
CA SER A 122 -5.12 -12.09 -5.57
C SER A 122 -4.48 -10.73 -5.84
N SER A 123 -3.79 -10.60 -6.97
CA SER A 123 -3.16 -9.35 -7.36
C SER A 123 -3.89 -8.66 -8.51
N MET A 124 -3.99 -7.33 -8.43
CA MET A 124 -4.44 -6.45 -9.51
C MET A 124 -3.32 -6.06 -10.47
N ILE A 125 -2.08 -6.49 -10.22
CA ILE A 125 -0.89 -6.12 -11.01
C ILE A 125 0.09 -7.28 -11.04
N ASP A 126 0.59 -7.63 -12.22
CA ASP A 126 1.68 -8.60 -12.35
C ASP A 126 2.78 -8.08 -13.28
N TYR A 127 4.03 -8.43 -12.99
CA TYR A 127 5.19 -8.04 -13.79
C TYR A 127 6.40 -8.95 -13.52
N GLU A 128 7.28 -9.03 -14.51
CA GLU A 128 8.64 -9.53 -14.35
C GLU A 128 9.59 -8.38 -14.05
N ILE A 129 10.73 -8.67 -13.43
CA ILE A 129 11.72 -7.63 -13.09
C ILE A 129 12.94 -7.83 -13.96
N ALA A 130 13.37 -6.76 -14.63
CA ALA A 130 14.65 -6.71 -15.32
C ALA A 130 15.53 -5.62 -14.73
N THR A 131 16.83 -5.87 -14.70
CA THR A 131 17.82 -4.81 -14.50
C THR A 131 18.06 -4.13 -15.84
N THR A 132 17.94 -2.81 -15.85
CA THR A 132 18.18 -1.98 -17.02
C THR A 132 19.21 -0.90 -16.69
N GLU A 133 19.88 -0.43 -17.73
CA GLU A 133 20.77 0.72 -17.68
C GLU A 133 20.16 1.82 -18.52
N THR A 134 20.03 3.01 -17.95
CA THR A 134 19.59 4.21 -18.66
C THR A 134 20.61 5.33 -18.44
N VAL A 135 20.73 6.22 -19.42
CA VAL A 135 21.62 7.37 -19.34
C VAL A 135 20.78 8.62 -19.14
N MET A 136 21.08 9.38 -18.08
CA MET A 136 20.43 10.67 -17.81
C MET A 136 21.49 11.78 -17.76
N GLU A 137 21.33 12.79 -18.60
CA GLU A 137 22.30 13.89 -18.71
C GLU A 137 22.25 14.84 -17.51
N ARG A 138 21.04 15.22 -17.07
CA ARG A 138 20.83 16.19 -15.96
C ARG A 138 19.60 15.80 -15.13
N PRO A 139 19.70 14.75 -14.30
CA PRO A 139 18.55 14.29 -13.53
C PRO A 139 18.16 15.29 -12.44
N ASN A 140 16.86 15.45 -12.23
CA ASN A 140 16.29 15.99 -11.00
C ASN A 140 16.31 14.90 -9.93
N LEU A 141 16.97 15.16 -8.80
CA LEU A 141 17.09 14.19 -7.71
C LEU A 141 15.96 14.44 -6.71
N VAL A 142 15.12 13.44 -6.47
CA VAL A 142 13.96 13.59 -5.59
C VAL A 142 14.07 12.62 -4.42
N LEU A 143 14.29 13.16 -3.23
CA LEU A 143 14.17 12.44 -1.98
C LEU A 143 12.68 12.26 -1.64
N VAL A 144 12.22 11.02 -1.53
CA VAL A 144 10.81 10.69 -1.33
C VAL A 144 10.59 10.03 0.03
N SER A 145 9.67 10.61 0.80
CA SER A 145 9.20 10.05 2.06
C SER A 145 7.72 9.68 1.95
N GLY A 146 7.37 8.49 2.43
CA GLY A 146 5.99 8.07 2.58
C GLY A 146 5.23 8.88 3.64
N ASN A 147 3.95 8.60 3.82
CA ASN A 147 3.14 9.26 4.85
C ASN A 147 3.61 8.97 6.28
N ASP A 148 4.32 7.85 6.48
CA ASP A 148 4.80 7.43 7.79
C ASP A 148 6.23 6.90 7.72
N PRO A 149 7.24 7.76 7.51
CA PRO A 149 8.62 7.32 7.26
C PRO A 149 9.29 6.64 8.46
N PHE A 150 8.67 6.71 9.65
CA PHE A 150 9.24 6.27 10.92
C PHE A 150 8.88 4.81 11.25
N PHE A 151 8.70 3.96 10.24
CA PHE A 151 8.30 2.55 10.37
C PHE A 151 9.24 1.76 11.30
N ASP A 152 8.97 1.80 12.61
CA ASP A 152 9.80 1.30 13.74
C ASP A 152 11.19 1.89 13.89
N LEU A 153 11.44 2.92 13.12
CA LEU A 153 12.66 3.67 13.17
C LEU A 153 12.42 4.89 14.07
N ALA A 154 13.35 5.11 14.98
CA ALA A 154 13.35 6.34 15.75
C ALA A 154 13.42 7.54 14.78
N PRO A 155 12.70 8.65 15.03
CA PRO A 155 12.62 9.76 14.08
C PRO A 155 13.97 10.32 13.66
N ASP A 156 14.91 10.40 14.60
CA ASP A 156 16.30 10.80 14.40
C ASP A 156 16.99 9.90 13.36
N ARG A 157 16.81 8.58 13.40
CA ARG A 157 17.40 7.67 12.41
C ARG A 157 16.89 7.95 11.00
N CYS A 158 15.62 8.29 10.86
CA CYS A 158 15.04 8.63 9.56
C CYS A 158 15.58 9.96 9.05
N VAL A 159 15.64 10.98 9.92
CA VAL A 159 16.23 12.28 9.58
C VAL A 159 17.69 12.08 9.12
N THR A 160 18.50 11.37 9.90
CA THR A 160 19.89 11.06 9.56
C THR A 160 20.00 10.36 8.20
N ALA A 161 19.18 9.35 7.93
CA ALA A 161 19.25 8.63 6.65
C ALA A 161 18.94 9.53 5.44
N PHE A 162 17.96 10.42 5.54
CA PHE A 162 17.64 11.36 4.46
C PHE A 162 18.72 12.44 4.31
N THR A 163 19.27 12.96 5.41
CA THR A 163 20.38 13.92 5.40
C THR A 163 21.65 13.31 4.81
N GLU A 164 22.01 12.08 5.19
CA GLU A 164 23.14 11.35 4.62
C GLU A 164 22.96 11.10 3.11
N ALA A 165 21.76 10.71 2.69
CA ALA A 165 21.44 10.53 1.28
C ALA A 165 21.58 11.83 0.48
N TYR A 166 21.10 12.95 1.03
CA TYR A 166 21.29 14.28 0.45
C TYR A 166 22.79 14.58 0.24
N HIS A 167 23.62 14.39 1.27
CA HIS A 167 25.06 14.66 1.17
C HIS A 167 25.76 13.72 0.18
N GLN A 168 25.40 12.44 0.13
CA GLN A 168 25.96 11.49 -0.84
C GLN A 168 25.57 11.84 -2.27
N LEU A 169 24.31 12.23 -2.51
CA LEU A 169 23.85 12.74 -3.81
C LEU A 169 24.59 14.02 -4.20
N ARG A 170 24.72 14.98 -3.29
CA ARG A 170 25.44 16.23 -3.51
C ARG A 170 26.92 15.99 -3.83
N ALA A 171 27.56 15.05 -3.13
CA ALA A 171 28.94 14.66 -3.40
C ALA A 171 29.09 13.95 -4.75
N HIS A 172 28.12 13.14 -5.16
CA HIS A 172 28.17 12.35 -6.39
C HIS A 172 27.82 13.17 -7.65
N PHE A 173 26.77 14.00 -7.59
CA PHE A 173 26.27 14.78 -8.72
C PHE A 173 26.76 16.24 -8.75
N GLY A 174 27.41 16.70 -7.69
CA GLY A 174 28.02 18.02 -7.59
C GLY A 174 27.15 19.11 -6.96
N PRO A 175 27.74 20.30 -6.71
CA PRO A 175 27.09 21.41 -6.00
C PRO A 175 25.84 21.95 -6.70
N GLU A 176 25.78 21.89 -8.03
CA GLU A 176 24.69 22.45 -8.84
C GLU A 176 23.54 21.47 -9.10
N ALA A 177 23.64 20.22 -8.61
CA ALA A 177 22.60 19.23 -8.83
C ALA A 177 21.27 19.66 -8.18
N PRO A 178 20.15 19.65 -8.91
CA PRO A 178 18.85 19.96 -8.33
C PRO A 178 18.39 18.79 -7.46
N ILE A 179 18.26 19.03 -6.14
CA ILE A 179 17.80 18.03 -5.16
C ILE A 179 16.55 18.57 -4.46
N PHE A 180 15.51 17.74 -4.44
CA PHE A 180 14.20 18.07 -3.88
C PHE A 180 13.79 17.08 -2.80
N LEU A 181 12.95 17.53 -1.86
CA LEU A 181 12.33 16.70 -0.84
C LEU A 181 10.80 16.68 -0.99
N SER A 182 10.27 15.49 -1.29
CA SER A 182 8.83 15.18 -1.24
C SER A 182 8.53 14.41 0.04
N ALA A 183 8.19 15.14 1.11
CA ALA A 183 7.85 14.56 2.40
C ALA A 183 6.58 15.21 2.99
N PRO A 184 5.45 14.48 3.09
CA PRO A 184 4.22 15.03 3.69
C PRO A 184 4.32 15.17 5.21
N ASN A 185 5.22 14.42 5.86
CA ASN A 185 5.37 14.42 7.31
C ASN A 185 6.37 15.51 7.76
N ARG A 186 5.85 16.59 8.35
CA ARG A 186 6.67 17.71 8.86
C ARG A 186 7.71 17.32 9.90
N LYS A 187 7.47 16.27 10.68
CA LYS A 187 8.47 15.78 11.67
C LYS A 187 9.72 15.22 11.01
N LEU A 188 9.65 14.83 9.74
CA LEU A 188 10.80 14.46 8.94
C LEU A 188 11.25 15.65 8.08
N ALA A 189 10.30 16.30 7.40
CA ALA A 189 10.59 17.32 6.41
C ALA A 189 11.34 18.52 7.01
N ASP A 190 10.84 19.08 8.11
CA ASP A 190 11.39 20.31 8.68
C ASP A 190 12.85 20.09 9.14
N PRO A 191 13.18 19.05 9.94
CA PRO A 191 14.57 18.81 10.34
C PRO A 191 15.53 18.50 9.20
N VAL A 192 15.07 17.80 8.15
CA VAL A 192 15.92 17.48 6.99
C VAL A 192 16.21 18.75 6.18
N LEU A 193 15.21 19.60 5.97
CA LEU A 193 15.38 20.88 5.27
C LEU A 193 16.30 21.84 6.05
N ASP A 194 16.15 21.90 7.38
CA ASP A 194 17.01 22.71 8.25
C ASP A 194 18.48 22.23 8.22
N ALA A 195 18.71 20.92 8.09
CA ALA A 195 20.05 20.33 8.06
C ALA A 195 20.73 20.40 6.68
N CYS A 196 19.96 20.56 5.60
CA CYS A 196 20.45 20.39 4.22
C CYS A 196 20.36 21.71 3.44
N GLU A 197 21.43 22.51 3.48
CA GLU A 197 21.49 23.78 2.72
C GLU A 197 21.24 23.56 1.23
N GLY A 198 20.31 24.31 0.64
CA GLY A 198 19.97 24.23 -0.78
C GLY A 198 19.04 23.07 -1.17
N LEU A 199 18.56 22.27 -0.21
CA LEU A 199 17.49 21.30 -0.43
C LEU A 199 16.14 22.01 -0.46
N GLN A 200 15.35 21.81 -1.52
CA GLN A 200 14.02 22.41 -1.64
C GLN A 200 12.90 21.40 -1.30
N GLY A 201 12.02 21.77 -0.37
CA GLY A 201 10.78 21.04 -0.14
C GLY A 201 9.75 21.31 -1.23
N ILE A 202 9.23 20.24 -1.86
CA ILE A 202 8.27 20.34 -2.99
C ILE A 202 6.86 19.85 -2.65
N GLY A 203 6.63 19.36 -1.44
CA GLY A 203 5.33 18.81 -1.05
C GLY A 203 5.01 17.53 -1.82
N ARG A 204 3.86 17.47 -2.51
CA ARG A 204 3.48 16.29 -3.32
C ARG A 204 4.15 16.38 -4.70
N ILE A 205 4.79 15.29 -5.15
CA ILE A 205 5.44 15.22 -6.46
C ILE A 205 4.53 15.66 -7.61
N VAL A 206 3.26 15.28 -7.59
CA VAL A 206 2.28 15.63 -8.64
C VAL A 206 2.02 17.14 -8.76
N ASP A 207 2.27 17.92 -7.70
CA ASP A 207 2.07 19.36 -7.69
C ASP A 207 3.37 20.14 -7.97
N ALA A 208 4.52 19.46 -8.02
CA ALA A 208 5.84 20.08 -8.03
C ALA A 208 6.26 20.64 -9.40
N GLY A 209 5.50 20.37 -10.47
CA GLY A 209 5.83 20.80 -11.83
C GLY A 209 7.10 20.15 -12.41
N LEU A 210 7.63 19.10 -11.75
CA LEU A 210 8.76 18.32 -12.24
C LEU A 210 8.29 17.35 -13.32
N SER A 211 9.10 17.22 -14.39
CA SER A 211 8.97 16.14 -15.37
C SER A 211 9.47 14.83 -14.72
N PRO A 212 8.59 13.85 -14.42
CA PRO A 212 9.01 12.62 -13.75
C PRO A 212 9.99 11.78 -14.59
N ASP A 213 9.99 12.00 -15.90
CA ASP A 213 10.86 11.35 -16.87
C ASP A 213 12.33 11.73 -16.68
N ASP A 214 12.57 12.93 -16.14
CA ASP A 214 13.89 13.48 -15.88
C ASP A 214 14.29 13.33 -14.40
N CYS A 215 13.54 12.52 -13.63
CA CYS A 215 13.77 12.36 -12.19
C CYS A 215 14.43 11.03 -11.83
N ILE A 216 15.30 11.09 -10.81
CA ILE A 216 15.74 9.92 -10.04
C ILE A 216 15.09 10.01 -8.67
N PHE A 217 14.36 8.98 -8.28
CA PHE A 217 13.68 8.92 -7.01
C PHE A 217 14.47 8.07 -6.02
N VAL A 218 14.76 8.64 -4.85
CA VAL A 218 15.48 7.96 -3.77
C VAL A 218 14.67 8.11 -2.50
N GLY A 219 14.35 7.04 -1.78
CA GLY A 219 13.47 7.23 -0.64
C GLY A 219 13.08 6.01 0.18
N SER A 220 12.09 6.24 1.04
CA SER A 220 11.45 5.19 1.83
C SER A 220 10.40 4.44 0.98
N PRO A 221 10.12 3.16 1.26
CA PRO A 221 9.00 2.44 0.69
C PRO A 221 7.70 3.23 0.86
N SER A 222 7.01 3.47 -0.25
CA SER A 222 5.79 4.25 -0.28
C SER A 222 5.01 3.97 -1.55
N THR A 223 3.72 4.27 -1.55
CA THR A 223 2.90 4.22 -2.76
C THR A 223 3.51 5.07 -3.87
N VAL A 224 4.05 6.26 -3.54
CA VAL A 224 4.66 7.15 -4.53
C VAL A 224 5.90 6.52 -5.15
N MET A 225 6.82 5.98 -4.34
CA MET A 225 7.99 5.25 -4.86
C MET A 225 7.58 4.09 -5.75
N HIS A 226 6.53 3.37 -5.37
CA HIS A 226 6.04 2.26 -6.16
C HIS A 226 5.42 2.70 -7.50
N GLU A 227 4.60 3.76 -7.50
CA GLU A 227 4.02 4.32 -8.72
C GLU A 227 5.12 4.73 -9.73
N GLN A 228 6.20 5.35 -9.24
CA GLN A 228 7.34 5.70 -10.09
C GLN A 228 8.05 4.46 -10.65
N PHE A 229 8.20 3.41 -9.84
CA PHE A 229 8.76 2.13 -10.30
C PHE A 229 7.90 1.49 -11.39
N LEU A 230 6.58 1.48 -11.21
CA LEU A 230 5.60 0.97 -12.17
C LEU A 230 5.61 1.74 -13.49
N ALA A 231 5.86 3.05 -13.41
CA ALA A 231 6.11 3.93 -14.54
C ALA A 231 7.53 3.77 -15.16
N ARG A 232 8.28 2.74 -14.74
CA ARG A 232 9.64 2.40 -15.22
C ARG A 232 10.66 3.52 -14.99
N ARG A 233 10.47 4.32 -13.93
CA ARG A 233 11.40 5.40 -13.58
C ARG A 233 12.52 4.88 -12.69
N PRO A 234 13.71 5.54 -12.68
CA PRO A 234 14.79 5.18 -11.76
C PRO A 234 14.38 5.40 -10.30
N THR A 235 14.12 4.31 -9.59
CA THR A 235 13.72 4.32 -8.17
C THR A 235 14.67 3.53 -7.30
N TYR A 236 15.14 4.15 -6.22
CA TYR A 236 16.12 3.61 -5.30
C TYR A 236 15.65 3.69 -3.85
N LEU A 237 15.78 2.60 -3.11
CA LEU A 237 15.47 2.57 -1.68
C LEU A 237 16.71 2.95 -0.87
N LEU A 238 16.51 3.78 0.16
CA LEU A 238 17.58 4.04 1.12
C LEU A 238 17.94 2.74 1.86
N PRO A 239 19.22 2.51 2.20
CA PRO A 239 19.67 1.25 2.81
C PRO A 239 18.93 0.92 4.11
N LEU A 240 18.56 1.95 4.88
CA LEU A 240 17.80 1.80 6.12
C LEU A 240 16.43 1.11 5.94
N TYR A 241 15.89 1.13 4.71
CA TYR A 241 14.60 0.53 4.36
C TYR A 241 14.72 -0.63 3.34
N ALA A 242 15.93 -1.04 2.98
CA ALA A 242 16.14 -2.23 2.16
C ALA A 242 15.89 -3.46 3.03
N ASP A 243 14.79 -4.16 2.76
CA ASP A 243 14.52 -5.49 3.29
C ASP A 243 14.35 -6.43 2.09
N SER A 244 14.71 -7.69 2.27
CA SER A 244 14.67 -8.80 1.31
C SER A 244 13.48 -8.80 0.33
N GLY A 245 12.25 -8.52 0.77
CA GLY A 245 11.08 -8.48 -0.11
C GLY A 245 11.06 -7.27 -1.05
N LEU A 246 11.55 -6.12 -0.57
CA LEU A 246 11.63 -4.86 -1.29
C LEU A 246 12.88 -4.77 -2.17
N GLU A 247 13.98 -5.39 -1.74
CA GLU A 247 15.18 -5.59 -2.56
C GLU A 247 14.87 -6.33 -3.85
N ARG A 248 13.86 -7.21 -3.87
CA ARG A 248 13.42 -7.88 -5.10
C ARG A 248 12.86 -6.88 -6.10
N THR A 249 12.01 -5.95 -5.65
CA THR A 249 11.26 -5.02 -6.51
C THR A 249 11.96 -3.71 -6.81
N CYS A 250 12.74 -3.17 -5.89
CA CYS A 250 13.40 -1.88 -6.04
C CYS A 250 14.93 -2.02 -6.04
N THR A 251 15.61 -1.03 -6.61
CA THR A 251 17.07 -0.98 -6.56
C THR A 251 17.52 -0.35 -5.26
N GLU A 252 18.66 -0.77 -4.71
CA GLU A 252 19.21 -0.11 -3.53
C GLU A 252 20.00 1.14 -3.90
N PHE A 253 19.91 2.17 -3.06
CA PHE A 253 20.62 3.43 -3.25
C PHE A 253 22.14 3.30 -3.42
N PRO A 254 22.87 2.38 -2.77
CA PRO A 254 24.31 2.21 -3.03
C PRO A 254 24.63 1.82 -4.49
N VAL A 255 23.70 1.15 -5.19
CA VAL A 255 23.88 0.80 -6.61
C VAL A 255 23.91 2.06 -7.49
N LEU A 256 23.11 3.08 -7.15
CA LEU A 256 23.14 4.38 -7.82
C LEU A 256 24.54 5.00 -7.72
N LEU A 257 25.13 4.98 -6.51
CA LEU A 257 26.40 5.61 -6.21
C LEU A 257 27.62 4.88 -6.80
N GLN A 258 27.50 3.60 -7.17
CA GLN A 258 28.58 2.79 -7.77
C GLN A 258 28.77 3.04 -9.27
N SER A 259 27.86 3.78 -9.91
CA SER A 259 27.99 4.14 -11.33
C SER A 259 29.12 5.15 -11.54
N SER A 260 30.08 4.80 -12.39
CA SER A 260 31.33 5.53 -12.57
C SER A 260 31.12 6.71 -13.51
N LEU A 261 31.33 7.97 -13.08
CA LEU A 261 31.33 9.08 -14.02
C LEU A 261 32.42 10.13 -13.86
N SER A 262 33.30 10.02 -14.85
CA SER A 262 33.91 11.02 -15.71
C SER A 262 32.97 12.08 -16.32
N GLY A 263 32.06 12.68 -15.54
CA GLY A 263 31.76 14.10 -15.69
C GLY A 263 30.39 14.58 -16.20
N HIS A 264 29.59 13.87 -17.01
CA HIS A 264 28.36 14.53 -17.55
C HIS A 264 27.12 13.64 -17.86
N SER A 265 27.10 12.34 -17.55
CA SER A 265 25.93 11.49 -17.89
C SER A 265 25.74 10.27 -16.98
N ALA A 266 24.88 10.42 -15.97
CA ALA A 266 24.25 9.38 -15.12
C ALA A 266 24.05 8.01 -15.78
N THR A 267 24.94 7.01 -15.67
CA THR A 267 24.57 5.64 -16.06
C THR A 267 23.87 4.95 -14.90
N LEU A 268 22.55 4.87 -14.97
CA LEU A 268 21.71 4.41 -13.88
C LEU A 268 21.36 2.94 -14.08
N ARG A 269 22.03 2.07 -13.32
CA ARG A 269 21.60 0.68 -13.19
C ARG A 269 20.43 0.61 -12.23
N HIS A 270 19.25 0.21 -12.71
CA HIS A 270 18.07 0.05 -11.88
C HIS A 270 17.14 -1.05 -12.39
N LYS A 271 16.38 -1.62 -11.45
CA LYS A 271 15.29 -2.55 -11.70
C LYS A 271 14.09 -1.81 -12.27
N VAL A 272 13.46 -2.39 -13.28
CA VAL A 272 12.21 -1.93 -13.87
C VAL A 272 11.27 -3.11 -14.13
N PRO A 273 9.94 -2.88 -14.13
CA PRO A 273 8.98 -3.89 -14.50
C PRO A 273 8.97 -4.14 -16.03
N GLN A 274 9.08 -5.41 -16.40
CA GLN A 274 8.83 -5.97 -17.73
C GLN A 274 7.51 -6.73 -17.72
N ASN A 275 6.87 -6.87 -18.89
CA ASN A 275 5.62 -7.64 -19.02
C ASN A 275 4.52 -7.20 -18.04
N LEU A 276 4.46 -5.89 -17.74
CA LEU A 276 3.51 -5.32 -16.80
C LEU A 276 2.09 -5.52 -17.30
N SER A 277 1.28 -6.19 -16.49
CA SER A 277 -0.12 -6.48 -16.76
C SER A 277 -0.99 -5.95 -15.64
N PHE A 278 -2.12 -5.37 -16.05
CA PHE A 278 -3.19 -4.93 -15.16
C PHE A 278 -4.43 -5.73 -15.54
N PRO A 279 -4.87 -6.72 -14.74
CA PRO A 279 -6.21 -7.26 -14.87
C PRO A 279 -7.26 -6.15 -14.89
N ALA A 280 -8.37 -6.42 -15.59
CA ALA A 280 -9.55 -5.58 -15.49
C ALA A 280 -10.00 -5.53 -14.02
N LYS A 281 -10.60 -4.40 -13.62
CA LYS A 281 -11.21 -4.30 -12.30
C LYS A 281 -12.30 -5.37 -12.17
N LEU A 282 -12.60 -5.75 -10.94
CA LEU A 282 -13.58 -6.78 -10.66
C LEU A 282 -14.97 -6.27 -11.04
N SER A 283 -15.61 -7.00 -11.94
CA SER A 283 -17.02 -6.82 -12.22
C SER A 283 -17.88 -7.35 -11.07
N LEU A 284 -19.17 -7.02 -11.09
CA LEU A 284 -20.13 -7.60 -10.15
C LEU A 284 -20.22 -9.12 -10.27
N GLU A 285 -20.02 -9.67 -11.47
CA GLU A 285 -20.02 -11.10 -11.72
C GLU A 285 -18.81 -11.79 -11.06
N ASP A 286 -17.61 -11.22 -11.20
CA ASP A 286 -16.38 -11.71 -10.56
C ASP A 286 -16.55 -11.76 -9.04
N LEU A 287 -17.07 -10.67 -8.47
CA LEU A 287 -17.33 -10.56 -7.04
C LEU A 287 -18.35 -11.60 -6.59
N THR A 288 -19.43 -11.80 -7.35
CA THR A 288 -20.46 -12.80 -7.05
C THR A 288 -19.91 -14.23 -7.12
N GLY A 289 -18.94 -14.50 -8.00
CA GLY A 289 -18.25 -15.79 -8.07
C GLY A 289 -17.49 -16.14 -6.79
N LEU A 290 -16.91 -15.14 -6.10
CA LEU A 290 -16.15 -15.34 -4.86
C LEU A 290 -17.01 -15.86 -3.69
N SER A 291 -18.31 -15.56 -3.66
CA SER A 291 -19.20 -16.02 -2.56
C SER A 291 -19.36 -17.55 -2.51
N ARG A 292 -19.03 -18.24 -3.59
CA ARG A 292 -19.09 -19.71 -3.68
C ARG A 292 -17.89 -20.40 -3.03
N ASN A 293 -16.80 -19.68 -2.82
CA ASN A 293 -15.53 -20.19 -2.28
C ASN A 293 -15.27 -19.66 -0.86
N LYS A 294 -16.31 -19.62 -0.01
CA LYS A 294 -16.18 -19.12 1.37
C LYS A 294 -15.27 -20.02 2.20
N ARG A 295 -14.41 -19.37 2.98
CA ARG A 295 -13.47 -20.02 3.90
C ARG A 295 -14.05 -20.12 5.30
N SER A 296 -13.60 -21.11 6.04
CA SER A 296 -13.89 -21.19 7.48
C SER A 296 -13.27 -19.98 8.20
N PRO A 297 -14.01 -19.28 9.07
CA PRO A 297 -13.46 -18.20 9.88
C PRO A 297 -12.28 -18.71 10.72
N MET A 298 -11.13 -18.04 10.61
CA MET A 298 -9.92 -18.39 11.37
C MET A 298 -9.88 -17.81 12.80
N PHE A 299 -11.03 -17.41 13.36
CA PHE A 299 -11.09 -16.62 14.60
C PHE A 299 -11.74 -17.36 15.76
N SER A 300 -11.07 -17.32 16.92
CA SER A 300 -11.65 -17.72 18.21
C SER A 300 -12.05 -16.48 19.01
N PRO A 301 -13.08 -16.57 19.90
CA PRO A 301 -13.47 -15.43 20.73
C PRO A 301 -12.33 -14.93 21.62
N GLY A 302 -11.52 -15.85 22.15
CA GLY A 302 -10.36 -15.50 22.98
C GLY A 302 -9.29 -14.71 22.23
N ARG A 303 -9.09 -14.99 20.94
CA ARG A 303 -8.21 -14.20 20.07
C ARG A 303 -8.81 -12.84 19.77
N PHE A 304 -10.09 -12.79 19.40
CA PHE A 304 -10.81 -11.54 19.10
C PHE A 304 -10.71 -10.52 20.24
N PHE A 305 -11.05 -10.90 21.48
CA PHE A 305 -11.03 -9.96 22.60
C PHE A 305 -9.62 -9.52 23.02
N ARG A 306 -8.62 -10.40 22.86
CA ARG A 306 -7.21 -10.08 23.14
C ARG A 306 -6.67 -9.01 22.17
N GLU A 307 -7.19 -8.99 20.95
CA GLU A 307 -6.71 -8.16 19.86
C GLU A 307 -7.64 -6.98 19.53
N LEU A 308 -8.74 -6.85 20.27
CA LEU A 308 -9.72 -5.78 20.11
C LEU A 308 -9.04 -4.41 20.24
N GLN A 309 -9.26 -3.55 19.24
CA GLN A 309 -8.85 -2.15 19.27
C GLN A 309 -10.07 -1.27 19.45
N PRO A 310 -10.35 -0.76 20.66
CA PRO A 310 -11.55 0.04 20.90
C PRO A 310 -11.66 1.25 19.98
N LEU A 311 -10.55 1.91 19.64
CA LEU A 311 -10.53 3.07 18.75
C LEU A 311 -10.85 2.69 17.29
N VAL A 312 -10.28 1.60 16.78
CA VAL A 312 -10.57 1.13 15.42
C VAL A 312 -12.00 0.63 15.32
N PHE A 313 -12.43 -0.15 16.30
CA PHE A 313 -13.80 -0.62 16.43
C PHE A 313 -14.80 0.54 16.48
N ALA A 314 -14.55 1.57 17.30
CA ALA A 314 -15.39 2.76 17.37
C ALA A 314 -15.43 3.53 16.04
N ASN A 315 -14.29 3.67 15.36
CA ASN A 315 -14.26 4.31 14.03
C ASN A 315 -15.04 3.50 12.98
N GLU A 316 -14.94 2.17 12.99
CA GLU A 316 -15.68 1.30 12.09
C GLU A 316 -17.19 1.32 12.36
N LEU A 317 -17.60 1.39 13.64
CA LEU A 317 -19.00 1.63 14.00
C LEU A 317 -19.49 2.98 13.46
N ARG A 318 -18.66 4.03 13.55
CA ARG A 318 -18.98 5.34 12.96
C ARG A 318 -19.18 5.25 11.45
N LEU A 319 -18.38 4.44 10.75
CA LEU A 319 -18.55 4.21 9.30
C LEU A 319 -19.89 3.54 8.99
N LEU A 320 -20.34 2.55 9.77
CA LEU A 320 -21.68 1.95 9.61
C LEU A 320 -22.80 2.97 9.82
N LEU A 321 -22.66 3.87 10.80
CA LEU A 321 -23.62 4.95 11.04
C LEU A 321 -23.61 5.99 9.92
N GLN A 322 -22.45 6.30 9.35
CA GLN A 322 -22.35 7.18 8.19
C GLN A 322 -23.02 6.55 6.96
N GLY A 323 -22.81 5.25 6.72
CA GLY A 323 -23.47 4.53 5.63
C GLY A 323 -25.00 4.63 5.70
N TYR A 324 -25.56 4.61 6.90
CA TYR A 324 -27.01 4.80 7.11
C TYR A 324 -27.49 6.19 6.67
N GLN A 325 -26.69 7.23 6.88
CA GLN A 325 -27.00 8.58 6.43
C GLN A 325 -26.88 8.71 4.91
N GLU A 326 -25.89 8.05 4.29
CA GLU A 326 -25.71 8.02 2.83
C GLU A 326 -26.89 7.34 2.13
N ASN A 327 -27.34 6.18 2.63
CA ASN A 327 -28.43 5.40 2.03
C ASN A 327 -29.83 6.04 2.18
N ARG A 328 -29.95 7.14 2.93
CA ARG A 328 -31.21 7.89 3.12
C ARG A 328 -31.32 9.15 2.26
N ARG A 329 -30.26 9.53 1.55
CA ARG A 329 -30.25 10.62 0.59
C ARG A 329 -30.60 10.10 -0.79
#